data_AF-A0AAV4H2X4-F1
#
_entry.id   AF-A0AAV4H2X4-F1
#
_cell.length_a   1.000
_cell.length_b   1.000
_cell.length_c   1.000
_cell.angle_alpha   90.00
_cell.angle_beta   90.00
_cell.angle_gamma   90.00
#
_symmetry.space_group_name_H-M   'P 1'
#
loop_
_entity.id
_entity.type
_entity.pdbx_description
1 polymer ?
#
loop_
_entity_poly.entity_id
_entity_poly.type
_entity_poly.pdbx_seq_one_letter_code
_entity_poly.pdbx_strand_id
1 'polypeptide(L)'
;KACFPIKVGAGDRFFNVPCLRARRSLGVKVDGVREQINGVTSFIDASMVYGPAKLLADELRTFEGGKLKTEKTTDGKGRLMHEDLPQLGVFKCRNKTINMDRCPHAGDPRANVFAGLTIMHTAFHMEHNRIAGKLAEQNPQWDDERLYQETRRILIATMQKITYTEYLPNLIGPHMMDVFGFNDPFTYDPDVDASVTNVFGADAFRFGHSQINGPLKITNQRSPGLSEIYFLPEVMLEENGGVMKVREWMTWRMD
;
A
#
# COMPACT_ATOMS: atom_id res chain seq x y z
N LYS A 1 -10.30 23.93 2.37
CA LYS A 1 -10.47 22.94 1.27
C LYS A 1 -11.84 23.18 0.63
N ALA A 2 -11.95 23.27 -0.70
CA ALA A 2 -13.23 23.51 -1.38
C ALA A 2 -14.04 22.20 -1.52
N CYS A 3 -15.31 22.21 -1.11
CA CYS A 3 -16.26 21.12 -1.33
C CYS A 3 -16.57 20.98 -2.83
N PHE A 4 -16.80 19.74 -3.29
CA PHE A 4 -17.27 19.45 -4.64
C PHE A 4 -18.26 18.27 -4.57
N PRO A 5 -19.46 18.49 -4.02
CA PRO A 5 -20.39 17.42 -3.73
C PRO A 5 -20.95 16.79 -5.01
N ILE A 6 -21.12 15.47 -4.99
CA ILE A 6 -21.77 14.73 -6.08
C ILE A 6 -23.28 14.74 -5.78
N LYS A 7 -24.07 15.38 -6.64
CA LYS A 7 -25.53 15.45 -6.44
C LYS A 7 -26.15 14.05 -6.59
N VAL A 8 -27.08 13.72 -5.71
CA VAL A 8 -27.85 12.48 -5.79
C VAL A 8 -29.12 12.76 -6.60
N GLY A 9 -29.41 11.92 -7.59
CA GLY A 9 -30.58 12.07 -8.46
C GLY A 9 -31.89 11.82 -7.72
N ALA A 10 -32.98 12.42 -8.21
CA ALA A 10 -34.31 12.12 -7.69
C ALA A 10 -34.66 10.64 -7.96
N GLY A 11 -35.19 9.95 -6.94
CA GLY A 11 -35.55 8.52 -7.05
C GLY A 11 -34.37 7.55 -6.97
N ASP A 12 -33.20 7.99 -6.49
CA ASP A 12 -32.09 7.08 -6.19
C ASP A 12 -32.52 5.99 -5.21
N ARG A 13 -32.25 4.73 -5.55
CA ARG A 13 -32.73 3.55 -4.80
C ARG A 13 -31.91 3.27 -3.54
N PHE A 14 -30.72 3.87 -3.41
CA PHE A 14 -29.76 3.57 -2.35
C PHE A 14 -29.49 4.79 -1.47
N PHE A 15 -29.30 5.96 -2.07
CA PHE A 15 -28.93 7.18 -1.36
C PHE A 15 -30.16 8.06 -1.08
N ASN A 16 -30.51 8.19 0.20
CA ASN A 16 -31.55 9.11 0.67
C ASN A 16 -30.96 10.45 1.19
N VAL A 17 -29.92 10.96 0.53
CA VAL A 17 -29.23 12.22 0.88
C VAL A 17 -29.17 13.11 -0.36
N PRO A 18 -29.13 14.45 -0.22
CA PRO A 18 -29.13 15.35 -1.38
C PRO A 18 -27.80 15.31 -2.17
N CYS A 19 -26.71 14.89 -1.52
CA CYS A 19 -25.41 14.73 -2.18
C CYS A 19 -24.47 13.78 -1.43
N LEU A 20 -23.52 13.21 -2.16
CA LEU A 20 -22.38 12.49 -1.60
C LEU A 20 -21.24 13.47 -1.33
N ARG A 21 -20.54 13.25 -0.20
CA ARG A 21 -19.42 14.09 0.22
C ARG A 21 -18.22 13.84 -0.68
N ALA A 22 -17.77 14.87 -1.38
CA ALA A 22 -16.51 14.88 -2.11
C ALA A 22 -15.78 16.22 -1.93
N ARG A 23 -14.44 16.16 -1.92
CA ARG A 23 -13.56 17.31 -1.72
C ARG A 23 -12.61 17.41 -2.90
N ARG A 24 -12.32 18.63 -3.35
CA ARG A 24 -11.28 18.83 -4.36
C ARG A 24 -9.91 18.52 -3.76
N SER A 25 -9.08 17.81 -4.51
CA SER A 25 -7.67 17.60 -4.17
C SER A 25 -6.95 18.93 -3.97
N LEU A 26 -5.90 18.92 -3.15
CA LEU A 26 -4.96 20.02 -3.10
C LEU A 26 -4.39 20.23 -4.51
N GLY A 27 -4.14 21.48 -4.86
CA GLY A 27 -3.66 21.82 -6.19
C GLY A 27 -2.84 23.09 -6.19
N VAL A 28 -1.97 23.17 -7.18
CA VAL A 28 -1.10 24.29 -7.47
C VAL A 28 -1.48 24.87 -8.83
N LYS A 29 -0.97 26.06 -9.18
CA LYS A 29 -1.09 26.57 -10.54
C LYS A 29 0.22 26.33 -11.28
N VAL A 30 0.15 25.68 -12.43
CA VAL A 30 1.24 25.54 -13.41
C VAL A 30 0.78 26.27 -14.66
N ASP A 31 1.53 27.30 -15.07
CA ASP A 31 1.16 28.18 -16.21
C ASP A 31 -0.27 28.74 -16.15
N GLY A 32 -0.73 29.06 -14.93
CA GLY A 32 -2.07 29.59 -14.68
C GLY A 32 -3.18 28.54 -14.63
N VAL A 33 -2.90 27.29 -15.00
CA VAL A 33 -3.84 26.15 -14.97
C VAL A 33 -3.69 25.39 -13.65
N ARG A 34 -4.81 24.93 -13.08
CA ARG A 34 -4.80 24.20 -11.80
C ARG A 34 -4.38 22.75 -12.00
N GLU A 35 -3.25 22.37 -11.40
CA GLU A 35 -2.75 21.01 -11.31
C GLU A 35 -2.92 20.39 -9.92
N GLN A 36 -2.73 19.08 -9.79
CA GLN A 36 -2.78 18.34 -8.52
C GLN A 36 -1.37 17.95 -8.06
N ILE A 37 -1.21 17.73 -6.76
CA ILE A 37 0.08 17.40 -6.15
C ILE A 37 0.18 15.88 -5.97
N ASN A 38 1.27 15.28 -6.42
CA ASN A 38 1.65 13.92 -6.02
C ASN A 38 2.36 13.97 -4.66
N GLY A 39 1.79 13.30 -3.65
CA GLY A 39 2.33 13.28 -2.29
C GLY A 39 3.33 12.14 -2.03
N VAL A 40 3.63 11.32 -3.04
CA VAL A 40 4.58 10.19 -2.95
C VAL A 40 5.62 10.30 -4.06
N THR A 41 6.69 9.50 -3.96
CA THR A 41 7.67 9.37 -5.04
C THR A 41 7.02 8.68 -6.25
N SER A 42 7.42 9.05 -7.47
CA SER A 42 6.89 8.46 -8.70
C SER A 42 7.53 7.12 -9.06
N PHE A 43 8.75 6.89 -8.58
CA PHE A 43 9.49 5.67 -8.82
C PHE A 43 8.87 4.46 -8.12
N ILE A 44 9.08 3.27 -8.67
CA ILE A 44 8.86 2.00 -7.97
C ILE A 44 10.05 1.80 -7.03
N ASP A 45 10.04 2.48 -5.89
CA ASP A 45 11.14 2.58 -4.93
C ASP A 45 10.77 2.09 -3.52
N ALA A 46 9.70 1.30 -3.45
CA ALA A 46 9.12 0.79 -2.22
C ALA A 46 8.76 1.88 -1.19
N SER A 47 8.44 3.11 -1.63
CA SER A 47 7.98 4.19 -0.73
C SER A 47 6.69 3.86 0.04
N MET A 48 5.89 2.87 -0.39
CA MET A 48 4.78 2.37 0.42
C MET A 48 5.23 1.63 1.70
N VAL A 49 6.49 1.16 1.73
CA VAL A 49 7.14 0.57 2.91
C VAL A 49 7.91 1.63 3.68
N TYR A 50 8.75 2.43 2.98
CA TYR A 50 9.72 3.34 3.62
C TYR A 50 9.26 4.78 3.79
N GLY A 51 8.17 5.17 3.13
CA GLY A 51 7.71 6.55 3.07
C GLY A 51 8.41 7.36 1.97
N PRO A 52 7.79 8.48 1.53
CA PRO A 52 8.36 9.35 0.50
C PRO A 52 9.37 10.38 1.06
N ALA A 53 9.54 10.45 2.38
CA ALA A 53 10.37 11.44 3.05
C ALA A 53 11.25 10.80 4.13
N LYS A 54 12.46 11.35 4.32
CA LYS A 54 13.44 10.84 5.29
C LYS A 54 12.87 10.74 6.71
N LEU A 55 12.09 11.74 7.15
CA LEU A 55 11.53 11.76 8.49
C LEU A 55 10.66 10.52 8.77
N LEU A 56 9.76 10.16 7.84
CA LEU A 56 8.93 8.96 7.97
C LEU A 56 9.76 7.69 7.84
N ALA A 57 10.75 7.67 6.94
CA ALA A 57 11.65 6.54 6.79
C ALA A 57 12.43 6.25 8.09
N ASP A 58 12.94 7.28 8.74
CA ASP A 58 13.62 7.21 10.03
C ASP A 58 12.68 6.77 11.15
N GLU A 59 11.45 7.31 11.18
CA GLU A 59 10.42 6.96 12.16
C GLU A 59 10.07 5.46 12.12
N LEU A 60 10.08 4.85 10.93
CA LEU A 60 9.78 3.44 10.73
C LEU A 60 10.94 2.50 11.09
N ARG A 61 12.15 3.01 11.35
CA ARG A 61 13.36 2.21 11.63
C ARG A 61 13.56 1.93 13.11
N THR A 62 14.14 0.77 13.42
CA THR A 62 14.64 0.47 14.78
C THR A 62 15.97 1.15 15.07
N PHE A 63 16.73 1.52 14.02
CA PHE A 63 18.16 1.88 14.10
C PHE A 63 19.03 0.78 14.72
N GLU A 64 18.57 -0.46 14.61
CA GLU A 64 19.29 -1.65 15.05
C GLU A 64 19.20 -2.77 13.99
N GLY A 65 20.36 -3.25 13.54
CA GLY A 65 20.47 -4.37 12.59
C GLY A 65 19.88 -4.09 11.21
N GLY A 66 19.74 -2.81 10.83
CA GLY A 66 19.14 -2.35 9.59
C GLY A 66 17.64 -2.64 9.49
N LYS A 67 16.93 -2.80 10.62
CA LYS A 67 15.54 -3.28 10.65
C LYS A 67 14.52 -2.14 10.73
N LEU A 68 13.30 -2.49 10.33
CA LEU A 68 12.10 -1.70 10.55
C LEU A 68 11.37 -2.15 11.81
N LYS A 69 10.66 -1.22 12.45
CA LYS A 69 9.87 -1.41 13.65
C LYS A 69 8.67 -2.32 13.39
N THR A 70 8.57 -3.39 14.17
CA THR A 70 7.45 -4.35 14.11
C THR A 70 6.86 -4.60 15.48
N GLU A 71 5.59 -4.98 15.53
CA GLU A 71 4.96 -5.53 16.73
C GLU A 71 5.04 -7.05 16.74
N LYS A 72 5.23 -7.63 17.93
CA LYS A 72 5.10 -9.08 18.12
C LYS A 72 3.65 -9.41 18.41
N THR A 73 3.09 -10.36 17.68
CA THR A 73 1.77 -10.91 18.00
C THR A 73 1.85 -12.10 18.95
N THR A 74 0.70 -12.51 19.49
CA THR A 74 0.57 -13.65 20.42
C THR A 74 1.10 -14.97 19.84
N ASP A 75 1.13 -15.10 18.51
CA ASP A 75 1.74 -16.21 17.76
C ASP A 75 3.27 -16.09 17.57
N GLY A 76 3.92 -15.09 18.17
CA GLY A 76 5.35 -14.84 18.09
C GLY A 76 5.84 -14.27 16.74
N LYS A 77 4.95 -14.01 15.78
CA LYS A 77 5.31 -13.44 14.48
C LYS A 77 5.37 -11.92 14.53
N GLY A 78 6.23 -11.32 13.71
CA GLY A 78 6.25 -9.87 13.52
C GLY A 78 5.12 -9.41 12.60
N ARG A 79 4.51 -8.27 12.91
CA ARG A 79 3.55 -7.56 12.06
C ARG A 79 3.89 -6.07 12.00
N LEU A 80 3.22 -5.32 11.12
CA LEU A 80 3.31 -3.86 11.13
C LEU A 80 3.03 -3.34 12.54
N MET A 81 3.80 -2.36 12.96
CA MET A 81 3.52 -1.64 14.19
C MET A 81 2.19 -0.90 14.05
N HIS A 82 1.38 -0.89 15.10
CA HIS A 82 0.19 -0.07 15.16
C HIS A 82 0.49 1.15 16.04
N GLU A 83 0.17 2.35 15.60
CA GLU A 83 0.41 3.54 16.41
C GLU A 83 -0.86 4.36 16.57
N ASP A 84 -0.96 5.08 17.69
CA ASP A 84 -1.96 6.13 17.92
C ASP A 84 -1.60 7.34 17.05
N LEU A 85 -1.63 7.13 15.74
CA LEU A 85 -1.32 8.17 14.78
C LEU A 85 -2.48 9.18 14.80
N PRO A 86 -2.20 10.50 14.85
CA PRO A 86 -3.19 11.52 14.55
C PRO A 86 -3.51 11.47 13.04
N GLN A 87 -4.20 10.40 12.63
CA GLN A 87 -4.60 10.15 11.25
C GLN A 87 -5.52 11.28 10.80
N LEU A 88 -5.12 11.98 9.74
CA LEU A 88 -5.88 13.07 9.14
C LEU A 88 -7.16 12.53 8.45
N GLY A 89 -8.26 12.46 9.20
CA GLY A 89 -9.60 12.26 8.63
C GLY A 89 -9.91 10.84 8.14
N VAL A 90 -10.00 10.63 6.81
CA VAL A 90 -10.65 9.48 6.14
C VAL A 90 -9.92 8.14 6.23
N PHE A 91 -8.70 8.10 6.76
CA PHE A 91 -7.92 6.86 6.94
C PHE A 91 -7.87 6.37 8.39
N LYS A 92 -8.69 6.97 9.27
CA LYS A 92 -8.83 6.52 10.65
C LYS A 92 -9.32 5.08 10.70
N CYS A 93 -8.67 4.25 11.51
CA CYS A 93 -9.13 2.90 11.76
C CYS A 93 -10.54 2.91 12.36
N ARG A 94 -11.38 2.02 11.84
CA ARG A 94 -12.62 1.64 12.48
C ARG A 94 -12.28 0.65 13.59
N ASN A 95 -12.97 0.81 14.71
CA ASN A 95 -12.78 -0.02 15.88
C ASN A 95 -14.15 -0.56 16.34
N LYS A 96 -14.26 -1.86 16.61
CA LYS A 96 -15.46 -2.46 17.21
C LYS A 96 -15.37 -2.51 18.74
N THR A 97 -14.18 -2.44 19.31
CA THR A 97 -13.89 -2.54 20.75
C THR A 97 -13.07 -1.35 21.22
N ILE A 98 -13.61 -0.52 22.13
CA ILE A 98 -13.12 0.81 22.58
C ILE A 98 -11.59 1.00 22.83
N ASN A 99 -10.74 -0.04 22.81
CA ASN A 99 -9.31 -0.02 23.12
C ASN A 99 -8.32 -0.19 21.94
N MET A 100 -8.69 0.09 20.69
CA MET A 100 -7.74 0.11 19.57
C MET A 100 -7.93 1.35 18.70
N ASP A 101 -7.39 2.48 19.18
CA ASP A 101 -7.18 3.68 18.36
C ASP A 101 -5.93 3.57 17.47
N ARG A 102 -5.25 2.41 17.51
CA ARG A 102 -3.96 2.18 16.83
C ARG A 102 -4.15 1.64 15.41
N CYS A 103 -3.50 2.28 14.45
CA CYS A 103 -3.53 1.91 13.04
C CYS A 103 -2.20 1.35 12.55
N PRO A 104 -2.18 0.42 11.58
CA PRO A 104 -0.96 0.01 10.92
C PRO A 104 -0.15 1.22 10.44
N HIS A 105 1.11 1.29 10.87
CA HIS A 105 2.06 2.33 10.51
C HIS A 105 2.99 1.79 9.41
N ALA A 106 2.97 2.45 8.25
CA ALA A 106 3.78 2.12 7.08
C ALA A 106 4.13 3.40 6.30
N GLY A 107 4.94 3.26 5.25
CA GLY A 107 5.31 4.35 4.36
C GLY A 107 4.15 5.04 3.63
N ASP A 108 3.02 4.34 3.46
CA ASP A 108 1.79 4.91 2.92
C ASP A 108 0.65 4.90 3.97
N PRO A 109 -0.05 6.03 4.20
CA PRO A 109 -1.08 6.14 5.23
C PRO A 109 -2.35 5.32 4.91
N ARG A 110 -2.47 4.78 3.71
CA ARG A 110 -3.62 3.98 3.25
C ARG A 110 -3.45 2.50 3.55
N ALA A 111 -2.37 2.07 4.23
CA ALA A 111 -2.10 0.68 4.55
C ALA A 111 -3.27 -0.05 5.24
N ASN A 112 -4.21 0.68 5.87
CA ASN A 112 -5.39 0.14 6.54
C ASN A 112 -6.69 0.17 5.70
N VAL A 113 -6.68 0.60 4.42
CA VAL A 113 -7.94 0.72 3.65
C VAL A 113 -8.71 -0.60 3.62
N PHE A 114 -8.04 -1.71 3.35
CA PHE A 114 -8.63 -3.04 3.32
C PHE A 114 -7.60 -4.10 3.70
N ALA A 115 -8.05 -5.21 4.31
CA ALA A 115 -7.20 -6.26 4.86
C ALA A 115 -6.16 -6.82 3.86
N GLY A 116 -6.53 -7.02 2.59
CA GLY A 116 -5.58 -7.48 1.57
C GLY A 116 -4.43 -6.50 1.33
N LEU A 117 -4.68 -5.19 1.41
CA LEU A 117 -3.63 -4.18 1.32
C LEU A 117 -2.73 -4.20 2.56
N THR A 118 -3.31 -4.30 3.75
CA THR A 118 -2.56 -4.40 5.01
C THR A 118 -1.60 -5.59 5.02
N ILE A 119 -1.99 -6.72 4.43
CA ILE A 119 -1.10 -7.88 4.27
C ILE A 119 0.06 -7.59 3.35
N MET A 120 -0.16 -6.95 2.20
CA MET A 120 0.94 -6.63 1.29
C MET A 120 1.96 -5.71 1.97
N HIS A 121 1.51 -4.70 2.71
CA HIS A 121 2.41 -3.87 3.51
C HIS A 121 3.16 -4.70 4.56
N THR A 122 2.45 -5.58 5.28
CA THR A 122 3.06 -6.45 6.30
C THR A 122 4.10 -7.39 5.68
N ALA A 123 3.79 -8.01 4.55
CA ALA A 123 4.66 -8.95 3.86
C ALA A 123 5.98 -8.29 3.43
N PHE A 124 5.92 -7.14 2.75
CA PHE A 124 7.13 -6.42 2.34
C PHE A 124 7.95 -5.87 3.51
N HIS A 125 7.28 -5.43 4.58
CA HIS A 125 7.95 -4.95 5.79
C HIS A 125 8.68 -6.09 6.53
N MET A 126 8.05 -7.25 6.64
CA MET A 126 8.67 -8.45 7.21
C MET A 126 9.78 -9.00 6.32
N GLU A 127 9.63 -8.91 5.00
CA GLU A 127 10.66 -9.31 4.05
C GLU A 127 11.91 -8.45 4.15
N HIS A 128 11.77 -7.14 4.37
CA HIS A 128 12.90 -6.28 4.70
C HIS A 128 13.66 -6.81 5.92
N ASN A 129 12.97 -7.05 7.05
CA ASN A 129 13.62 -7.54 8.27
C ASN A 129 14.27 -8.93 8.08
N ARG A 130 13.68 -9.79 7.23
CA ARG A 130 14.24 -11.09 6.87
C ARG A 130 15.54 -10.94 6.05
N ILE A 131 15.56 -10.03 5.07
CA ILE A 131 16.74 -9.76 4.25
C ILE A 131 17.84 -9.11 5.10
N ALA A 132 17.50 -8.10 5.92
CA ALA A 132 18.45 -7.43 6.81
C ALA A 132 19.14 -8.41 7.77
N GLY A 133 18.39 -9.35 8.35
CA GLY A 133 18.95 -10.42 9.19
C GLY A 133 19.97 -11.28 8.45
N LYS A 134 19.65 -11.72 7.22
CA LYS A 134 20.57 -12.51 6.40
C LYS A 134 21.82 -11.72 5.99
N LEU A 135 21.66 -10.44 5.66
CA LEU A 135 22.79 -9.58 5.32
C LEU A 135 23.72 -9.36 6.52
N ALA A 136 23.17 -9.21 7.72
CA ALA A 136 23.95 -9.08 8.95
C ALA A 136 24.74 -10.36 9.29
N GLU A 137 24.13 -11.54 9.09
CA GLU A 137 24.82 -12.83 9.25
C GLU A 137 26.00 -12.98 8.27
N GLN A 138 25.81 -12.56 7.02
CA GLN A 138 26.83 -12.68 5.97
C GLN A 138 27.89 -11.57 6.03
N ASN A 139 27.56 -10.42 6.61
CA ASN A 139 28.43 -9.25 6.68
C ASN A 139 28.48 -8.70 8.12
N PRO A 140 29.13 -9.39 9.07
CA PRO A 140 29.16 -8.97 10.47
C PRO A 140 29.77 -7.58 10.72
N GLN A 141 30.55 -7.07 9.76
CA GLN A 141 31.19 -5.76 9.79
C GLN A 141 30.31 -4.60 9.31
N TRP A 142 29.12 -4.86 8.75
CA TRP A 142 28.22 -3.81 8.29
C TRP A 142 27.50 -3.14 9.47
N ASP A 143 27.41 -1.82 9.42
CA ASP A 143 26.63 -1.04 10.39
C ASP A 143 25.12 -1.04 10.04
N ASP A 144 24.31 -0.45 10.94
CA ASP A 144 22.86 -0.36 10.77
C ASP A 144 22.45 0.33 9.47
N GLU A 145 23.11 1.45 9.13
CA GLU A 145 22.77 2.23 7.95
C GLU A 145 23.07 1.46 6.66
N ARG A 146 24.23 0.80 6.60
CA ARG A 146 24.59 -0.05 5.46
C ARG A 146 23.60 -1.20 5.30
N LEU A 147 23.26 -1.88 6.39
CA LEU A 147 22.27 -2.96 6.38
C LEU A 147 20.91 -2.45 5.88
N TYR A 148 20.42 -1.33 6.41
CA TYR A 148 19.14 -0.75 6.00
C TYR A 148 19.12 -0.39 4.51
N GLN A 149 20.15 0.32 4.02
CA GLN A 149 20.19 0.79 2.63
C GLN A 149 20.36 -0.37 1.63
N GLU A 150 21.20 -1.37 1.93
CA GLU A 150 21.35 -2.53 1.05
C GLU A 150 20.09 -3.41 1.05
N THR A 151 19.46 -3.60 2.21
CA THR A 151 18.17 -4.28 2.31
C THR A 151 17.09 -3.55 1.51
N ARG A 152 17.03 -2.22 1.63
CA ARG A 152 16.11 -1.36 0.86
C ARG A 152 16.34 -1.52 -0.64
N ARG A 153 17.59 -1.49 -1.12
CA ARG A 153 17.93 -1.69 -2.54
C ARG A 153 17.43 -3.03 -3.08
N ILE A 154 17.61 -4.10 -2.32
CA ILE A 154 17.14 -5.44 -2.70
C ILE A 154 15.61 -5.48 -2.77
N LEU A 155 14.92 -4.90 -1.78
CA LEU A 155 13.45 -4.88 -1.78
C LEU A 155 12.91 -4.05 -2.96
N ILE A 156 13.53 -2.92 -3.27
CA ILE A 156 13.19 -2.09 -4.44
C ILE A 156 13.31 -2.91 -5.73
N ALA A 157 14.45 -3.58 -5.93
CA ALA A 157 14.67 -4.42 -7.10
C ALA A 157 13.66 -5.56 -7.19
N THR A 158 13.28 -6.14 -6.04
CA THR A 158 12.27 -7.20 -5.96
C THR A 158 10.89 -6.69 -6.42
N MET A 159 10.48 -5.52 -5.93
CA MET A 159 9.20 -4.92 -6.34
C MET A 159 9.20 -4.54 -7.82
N GLN A 160 10.27 -3.93 -8.33
CA GLN A 160 10.42 -3.62 -9.75
C GLN A 160 10.34 -4.87 -10.62
N LYS A 161 11.04 -5.95 -10.23
CA LYS A 161 11.01 -7.23 -10.93
C LYS A 161 9.58 -7.78 -11.00
N ILE A 162 8.91 -7.93 -9.85
CA ILE A 162 7.52 -8.42 -9.79
C ILE A 162 6.61 -7.53 -10.67
N THR A 163 6.74 -6.20 -10.59
CA THR A 163 5.91 -5.29 -11.37
C THR A 163 6.13 -5.46 -12.88
N TYR A 164 7.37 -5.40 -13.36
CA TYR A 164 7.64 -5.39 -14.79
C TYR A 164 7.61 -6.77 -15.45
N THR A 165 7.88 -7.85 -14.70
CA THR A 165 7.97 -9.20 -15.30
C THR A 165 6.81 -10.12 -14.95
N GLU A 166 6.04 -9.82 -13.92
CA GLU A 166 4.91 -10.66 -13.51
C GLU A 166 3.58 -9.90 -13.63
N TYR A 167 3.48 -8.70 -13.09
CA TYR A 167 2.20 -7.97 -13.07
C TYR A 167 1.87 -7.30 -14.42
N LEU A 168 2.77 -6.45 -14.92
CA LEU A 168 2.54 -5.64 -16.11
C LEU A 168 2.27 -6.49 -17.37
N PRO A 169 3.02 -7.57 -17.66
CA PRO A 169 2.76 -8.38 -18.86
C PRO A 169 1.39 -9.05 -18.82
N ASN A 170 0.94 -9.49 -17.64
CA ASN A 170 -0.40 -10.06 -17.45
C ASN A 170 -1.50 -9.01 -17.56
N LEU A 171 -1.19 -7.74 -17.30
CA LEU A 171 -2.14 -6.64 -17.39
C LEU A 171 -2.36 -6.17 -18.82
N ILE A 172 -1.28 -5.87 -19.55
CA ILE A 172 -1.37 -5.23 -20.88
C ILE A 172 -1.20 -6.21 -22.05
N GLY A 173 -0.75 -7.44 -21.76
CA GLY A 173 -0.53 -8.48 -22.76
C GLY A 173 0.77 -8.28 -23.56
N PRO A 174 1.25 -9.35 -24.22
CA PRO A 174 2.56 -9.37 -24.88
C PRO A 174 2.67 -8.33 -26.01
N HIS A 175 1.60 -8.11 -26.77
CA HIS A 175 1.60 -7.12 -27.84
C HIS A 175 1.86 -5.70 -27.33
N MET A 176 1.22 -5.30 -26.23
CA MET A 176 1.43 -3.96 -25.67
C MET A 176 2.79 -3.85 -24.98
N MET A 177 3.33 -4.95 -24.43
CA MET A 177 4.70 -4.96 -23.92
C MET A 177 5.71 -4.61 -25.02
N ASP A 178 5.53 -5.13 -26.23
CA ASP A 178 6.36 -4.79 -27.39
C ASP A 178 6.14 -3.35 -27.85
N VAL A 179 4.88 -2.92 -27.98
CA VAL A 179 4.53 -1.56 -28.44
C VAL A 179 5.13 -0.47 -27.52
N PHE A 180 5.20 -0.73 -26.22
CA PHE A 180 5.78 0.21 -25.25
C PHE A 180 7.26 -0.04 -24.95
N GLY A 181 7.91 -0.97 -25.66
CA GLY A 181 9.34 -1.24 -25.51
C GLY A 181 9.74 -1.86 -24.17
N PHE A 182 8.82 -2.49 -23.43
CA PHE A 182 9.12 -3.12 -22.14
C PHE A 182 9.96 -4.41 -22.28
N ASN A 183 10.10 -4.94 -23.49
CA ASN A 183 10.98 -6.07 -23.80
C ASN A 183 12.37 -5.63 -24.32
N ASP A 184 12.57 -4.34 -24.54
CA ASP A 184 13.86 -3.79 -25.00
C ASP A 184 14.88 -3.73 -23.85
N PRO A 185 16.19 -3.67 -24.16
CA PRO A 185 17.22 -3.49 -23.14
C PRO A 185 17.01 -2.22 -22.31
N PHE A 186 16.83 -2.38 -21.00
CA PHE A 186 16.70 -1.27 -20.07
C PHE A 186 18.01 -0.49 -19.98
N THR A 187 18.01 0.74 -20.50
CA THR A 187 19.10 1.71 -20.32
C THR A 187 18.53 2.93 -19.60
N TYR A 188 19.26 3.43 -18.61
CA TYR A 188 18.87 4.66 -17.93
C TYR A 188 19.02 5.84 -18.88
N ASP A 189 17.95 6.62 -19.03
CA ASP A 189 17.94 7.87 -19.77
C ASP A 189 17.60 9.02 -18.80
N PRO A 190 18.54 9.95 -18.54
CA PRO A 190 18.32 11.08 -17.63
C PRO A 190 17.33 12.12 -18.17
N ASP A 191 17.02 12.11 -19.46
CA ASP A 191 16.15 13.10 -20.10
C ASP A 191 14.67 12.68 -20.07
N VAL A 192 14.36 11.46 -19.62
CA VAL A 192 12.99 10.96 -19.44
C VAL A 192 12.35 11.57 -18.19
N ASP A 193 11.21 12.24 -18.36
CA ASP A 193 10.38 12.68 -17.24
C ASP A 193 9.73 11.47 -16.54
N ALA A 194 10.23 11.14 -15.36
CA ALA A 194 9.72 10.07 -14.53
C ALA A 194 8.52 10.49 -13.64
N SER A 195 7.91 11.65 -13.88
CA SER A 195 6.73 12.11 -13.14
C SER A 195 5.49 11.26 -13.46
N VAL A 196 4.61 11.11 -12.48
CA VAL A 196 3.32 10.45 -12.70
C VAL A 196 2.39 11.44 -13.39
N THR A 197 1.87 11.07 -14.56
CA THR A 197 0.88 11.89 -15.26
C THR A 197 -0.40 12.03 -14.44
N ASN A 198 -1.05 13.19 -14.53
CA ASN A 198 -2.30 13.45 -13.81
C ASN A 198 -3.37 12.40 -14.14
N VAL A 199 -3.51 12.02 -15.42
CA VAL A 199 -4.46 10.99 -15.86
C VAL A 199 -4.19 9.63 -15.20
N PHE A 200 -2.93 9.22 -15.06
CA PHE A 200 -2.59 7.95 -14.42
C PHE A 200 -2.92 7.98 -12.92
N GLY A 201 -2.43 9.00 -12.20
CA GLY A 201 -2.59 9.10 -10.75
C GLY A 201 -4.01 9.44 -10.29
N ALA A 202 -4.76 10.20 -11.09
CA ALA A 202 -6.10 10.62 -10.74
C ALA A 202 -7.17 9.60 -11.14
N ASP A 203 -7.01 8.88 -12.27
CA ASP A 203 -8.11 8.13 -12.88
C ASP A 203 -7.71 6.77 -13.49
N ALA A 204 -6.85 6.73 -14.51
CA ALA A 204 -6.66 5.54 -15.34
C ALA A 204 -6.23 4.28 -14.55
N PHE A 205 -5.31 4.42 -13.59
CA PHE A 205 -4.85 3.29 -12.78
C PHE A 205 -5.87 2.84 -11.71
N ARG A 206 -7.06 3.47 -11.66
CA ARG A 206 -8.21 2.98 -10.87
C ARG A 206 -8.99 1.87 -11.56
N PHE A 207 -8.58 1.42 -12.75
CA PHE A 207 -9.19 0.25 -13.41
C PHE A 207 -9.25 -0.97 -12.46
N GLY A 208 -8.30 -1.10 -11.52
CA GLY A 208 -8.30 -2.15 -10.50
C GLY A 208 -9.58 -2.20 -9.65
N HIS A 209 -10.38 -1.13 -9.57
CA HIS A 209 -11.69 -1.18 -8.94
C HIS A 209 -12.66 -2.17 -9.61
N SER A 210 -12.51 -2.45 -10.90
CA SER A 210 -13.30 -3.49 -11.60
C SER A 210 -12.80 -4.91 -11.34
N GLN A 211 -11.63 -5.06 -10.70
CA GLN A 211 -11.03 -6.36 -10.34
C GLN A 211 -11.34 -6.76 -8.89
N ILE A 212 -12.03 -5.90 -8.13
CA ILE A 212 -12.40 -6.18 -6.75
C ILE A 212 -13.46 -7.28 -6.74
N ASN A 213 -13.09 -8.46 -6.26
CA ASN A 213 -13.98 -9.60 -6.08
C ASN A 213 -14.85 -9.47 -4.82
N GLY A 214 -15.90 -10.28 -4.76
CA GLY A 214 -16.88 -10.34 -3.66
C GLY A 214 -16.30 -10.69 -2.28
N PRO A 215 -17.16 -10.94 -1.27
CA PRO A 215 -16.81 -10.84 0.15
C PRO A 215 -15.59 -11.68 0.54
N LEU A 216 -14.76 -11.09 1.40
CA LEU A 216 -13.57 -11.71 1.97
C LEU A 216 -13.99 -12.90 2.85
N LYS A 217 -13.64 -14.12 2.46
CA LYS A 217 -13.94 -15.34 3.22
C LYS A 217 -12.93 -15.50 4.36
N ILE A 218 -13.17 -14.82 5.49
CA ILE A 218 -12.32 -14.94 6.70
C ILE A 218 -12.78 -16.07 7.63
N THR A 219 -14.08 -16.41 7.62
CA THR A 219 -14.63 -17.44 8.53
C THR A 219 -15.52 -18.44 7.78
N ASN A 220 -15.62 -19.66 8.32
CA ASN A 220 -16.52 -20.71 7.82
C ASN A 220 -18.01 -20.41 8.05
N GLN A 221 -18.34 -19.35 8.81
CA GLN A 221 -19.71 -19.06 9.23
C GLN A 221 -20.30 -17.84 8.52
N ARG A 222 -19.49 -16.82 8.19
CA ARG A 222 -19.93 -15.65 7.41
C ARG A 222 -18.76 -14.96 6.71
N SER A 223 -18.95 -14.63 5.43
CA SER A 223 -18.05 -13.76 4.67
C SER A 223 -18.57 -12.33 4.78
N PRO A 224 -17.93 -11.44 5.57
CA PRO A 224 -18.39 -10.06 5.64
C PRO A 224 -18.28 -9.39 4.27
N GLY A 225 -19.24 -8.52 3.96
CA GLY A 225 -19.13 -7.65 2.80
C GLY A 225 -17.92 -6.73 2.94
N LEU A 226 -17.34 -6.27 1.82
CA LEU A 226 -16.21 -5.35 1.84
C LEU A 226 -16.50 -4.10 2.69
N SER A 227 -17.73 -3.58 2.63
CA SER A 227 -18.21 -2.45 3.44
C SER A 227 -18.12 -2.67 4.95
N GLU A 228 -18.10 -3.91 5.42
CA GLU A 228 -18.02 -4.26 6.85
C GLU A 228 -16.57 -4.30 7.35
N ILE A 229 -15.59 -4.38 6.45
CA ILE A 229 -14.17 -4.60 6.78
C ILE A 229 -13.23 -3.48 6.30
N TYR A 230 -13.73 -2.47 5.59
CA TYR A 230 -12.95 -1.26 5.30
C TYR A 230 -12.47 -0.61 6.60
N PHE A 231 -11.19 -0.25 6.63
CA PHE A 231 -10.52 0.38 7.78
C PHE A 231 -10.52 -0.43 9.07
N LEU A 232 -10.78 -1.73 9.04
CA LEU A 232 -10.90 -2.56 10.24
C LEU A 232 -9.65 -3.45 10.46
N PRO A 233 -8.60 -2.96 11.16
CA PRO A 233 -7.37 -3.73 11.38
C PRO A 233 -7.58 -4.96 12.24
N GLU A 234 -8.64 -5.02 13.05
CA GLU A 234 -9.02 -6.19 13.86
C GLU A 234 -9.10 -7.49 13.07
N VAL A 235 -9.59 -7.43 11.82
CA VAL A 235 -9.66 -8.58 10.90
C VAL A 235 -8.30 -9.25 10.73
N MET A 236 -7.24 -8.44 10.78
CA MET A 236 -5.86 -8.89 10.64
C MET A 236 -5.28 -9.38 11.96
N LEU A 237 -5.80 -8.91 13.09
CA LEU A 237 -5.32 -9.20 14.44
C LEU A 237 -5.97 -10.44 15.07
N GLU A 238 -7.02 -11.01 14.46
CA GLU A 238 -7.65 -12.24 14.96
C GLU A 238 -6.63 -13.35 15.24
N GLU A 239 -6.63 -13.86 16.47
CA GLU A 239 -5.69 -14.86 17.01
C GLU A 239 -5.67 -16.17 16.19
N ASN A 240 -6.68 -16.40 15.35
CA ASN A 240 -6.84 -17.61 14.54
C ASN A 240 -6.44 -17.42 13.06
N GLY A 241 -5.40 -16.64 12.78
CA GLY A 241 -4.75 -16.61 11.46
C GLY A 241 -5.42 -15.71 10.43
N GLY A 242 -5.88 -14.51 10.82
CA GLY A 242 -6.42 -13.50 9.88
C GLY A 242 -5.49 -13.24 8.68
N VAL A 243 -4.17 -13.16 8.93
CA VAL A 243 -3.14 -13.06 7.88
C VAL A 243 -3.17 -14.26 6.91
N MET A 244 -3.26 -15.48 7.43
CA MET A 244 -3.26 -16.69 6.60
C MET A 244 -4.52 -16.79 5.75
N LYS A 245 -5.68 -16.47 6.32
CA LYS A 245 -6.98 -16.55 5.64
C LYS A 245 -7.11 -15.53 4.52
N VAL A 246 -6.64 -14.30 4.74
CA VAL A 246 -6.64 -13.28 3.68
C VAL A 246 -5.57 -13.61 2.64
N ARG A 247 -4.40 -14.15 3.02
CA ARG A 247 -3.41 -14.68 2.07
C ARG A 247 -4.05 -15.75 1.19
N GLU A 248 -4.70 -16.75 1.79
CA GLU A 248 -5.43 -17.80 1.09
C GLU A 248 -6.42 -17.18 0.12
N TRP A 249 -7.30 -16.28 0.59
CA TRP A 249 -8.26 -15.58 -0.27
C TRP A 249 -7.61 -14.86 -1.46
N MET A 250 -6.45 -14.21 -1.28
CA MET A 250 -5.72 -13.55 -2.37
C MET A 250 -5.13 -14.54 -3.38
N THR A 251 -4.90 -15.79 -2.98
CA THR A 251 -4.27 -16.84 -3.80
C THR A 251 -5.24 -17.94 -4.28
N TRP A 252 -6.48 -17.99 -3.79
CA TRP A 252 -7.40 -19.15 -3.92
C TRP A 252 -8.12 -19.25 -5.29
N ARG A 253 -7.36 -19.11 -6.38
CA ARG A 253 -7.75 -19.50 -7.75
C ARG A 253 -6.53 -19.85 -8.63
N MET A 254 -5.56 -20.56 -8.08
CA MET A 254 -4.48 -21.17 -8.88
C MET A 254 -4.40 -22.67 -8.64
N ASP A 255 -5.54 -23.36 -8.82
CA ASP A 255 -5.62 -24.81 -9.00
C ASP A 255 -6.37 -25.09 -10.31
#